data_AF-A0AAN6SUF1-F1
#
_entry.id   AF-A0AAN6SUF1-F1
#
_cell.length_a   1.000
_cell.length_b   1.000
_cell.length_c   1.000
_cell.angle_alpha   90.00
_cell.angle_beta   90.00
_cell.angle_gamma   90.00
#
_symmetry.space_group_name_H-M   'P 1'
#
loop_
_entity.id
_entity.type
_entity.pdbx_description
1 polymer ?
#
loop_
_entity_poly.entity_id
_entity_poly.type
_entity_poly.pdbx_seq_one_letter_code
_entity_poly.pdbx_strand_id
1 'polypeptide(L)'
;MDQQAQVPNPAANQGIQTTTATMQSESNGSVPPPANGISADEIALYDRQIRLWGIKAQEKIRNANILLITMKALANEIAKNLVLAGIGSLTILDPDPVTPADLGAQFLLSEESTPLGTNRAAAASAALQRLNPRVHIHVDTVDVRLKPHSFFAPFDIVIATDLDSPTLNIINTATRLHSRPFYAANSHGLYGFLFADLIEHTFSITRAKSNIPTPLGPESRTRSILSITPTGDGKEGSAPATERVTKRELYSTWYLASCGASHLPQEILRSPRRRRVVTPLLSCFRALWEFASRHGGAAPQTRDHAQLAEFTMLCGEQHKALGLPVETLRSEVLRSFLQNISGDGDGGCSEVAPVAAVLGGQLAQDVINVLGCTQQPVQNFVVFDGEAMEAGVYALHPEGELGRALLVSAAPGVGEEGGGCGGGRGGSCS
;
A
#
# COMPACT_ATOMS: atom_id res chain seq x y z
N MET A 1 12.68 -76.66 -21.98
CA MET A 1 13.70 -76.38 -20.94
C MET A 1 13.42 -74.99 -20.41
N ASP A 2 12.29 -74.74 -19.73
CA ASP A 2 11.88 -75.25 -18.40
C ASP A 2 12.89 -74.83 -17.32
N GLN A 3 12.53 -74.33 -16.14
CA GLN A 3 11.26 -73.94 -15.53
C GLN A 3 11.63 -73.13 -14.26
N GLN A 4 10.60 -72.46 -13.74
CA GLN A 4 10.43 -71.67 -12.51
C GLN A 4 11.14 -72.06 -11.18
N ALA A 5 11.14 -71.03 -10.30
CA ALA A 5 10.96 -71.05 -8.82
C ALA A 5 12.15 -71.56 -7.97
N GLN A 6 12.37 -71.19 -6.70
CA GLN A 6 11.57 -70.53 -5.67
C GLN A 6 12.50 -70.04 -4.53
N VAL A 7 12.03 -69.09 -3.73
CA VAL A 7 12.60 -68.59 -2.47
C VAL A 7 12.67 -69.71 -1.41
N PRO A 8 13.62 -69.64 -0.45
CA PRO A 8 13.17 -69.50 0.94
C PRO A 8 14.08 -68.57 1.79
N ASN A 9 13.45 -67.84 2.72
CA ASN A 9 14.08 -67.29 3.92
C ASN A 9 13.72 -68.22 5.09
N PRO A 10 14.65 -68.55 6.01
CA PRO A 10 14.31 -68.30 7.41
C PRO A 10 15.50 -67.94 8.33
N ALA A 11 15.20 -67.00 9.25
CA ALA A 11 15.38 -67.03 10.70
C ALA A 11 16.75 -67.32 11.39
N ALA A 12 16.99 -66.47 12.39
CA ALA A 12 17.50 -66.76 13.74
C ALA A 12 19.03 -66.79 14.03
N ASN A 13 19.50 -65.64 14.54
CA ASN A 13 19.96 -65.42 15.92
C ASN A 13 21.09 -66.30 16.52
N GLN A 14 22.30 -65.73 16.64
CA GLN A 14 23.28 -65.86 17.75
C GLN A 14 24.13 -64.56 17.70
N GLY A 15 24.36 -63.72 18.71
CA GLY A 15 24.46 -63.93 20.15
C GLY A 15 25.94 -64.10 20.54
N ILE A 16 26.61 -63.04 21.03
CA ILE A 16 27.68 -63.09 22.06
C ILE A 16 27.88 -61.66 22.62
N GLN A 17 27.72 -61.55 23.94
CA GLN A 17 27.99 -60.41 24.81
C GLN A 17 29.41 -60.49 25.36
N THR A 18 30.11 -59.35 25.49
CA THR A 18 30.92 -58.85 26.64
C THR A 18 31.72 -57.65 26.10
N THR A 19 31.86 -56.49 26.73
CA THR A 19 32.11 -56.18 28.14
C THR A 19 31.91 -54.66 28.35
N THR A 20 31.57 -54.33 29.58
CA THR A 20 31.24 -53.03 30.19
C THR A 20 32.37 -52.00 30.13
N ALA A 21 32.08 -50.76 29.72
CA ALA A 21 32.83 -49.55 30.12
C ALA A 21 32.01 -48.26 29.87
N THR A 22 31.49 -47.71 30.96
CA THR A 22 31.36 -46.27 31.29
C THR A 22 30.86 -45.30 30.21
N MET A 23 29.54 -45.02 30.21
CA MET A 23 28.99 -43.85 29.50
C MET A 23 29.30 -42.57 30.28
N GLN A 24 30.10 -41.69 29.67
CA GLN A 24 30.19 -40.29 30.04
C GLN A 24 29.01 -39.54 29.39
N SER A 25 28.36 -38.73 30.21
CA SER A 25 27.30 -37.80 29.84
C SER A 25 27.84 -36.68 28.96
N GLU A 26 27.47 -36.66 27.68
CA GLU A 26 27.58 -35.45 26.86
C GLU A 26 26.20 -34.80 26.74
N SER A 27 26.10 -33.65 27.39
CA SER A 27 25.04 -32.66 27.25
C SER A 27 24.97 -32.20 25.80
N ASN A 28 23.95 -32.62 25.06
CA ASN A 28 23.58 -31.98 23.81
C ASN A 28 22.29 -31.18 24.02
N GLY A 29 22.42 -29.86 23.83
CA GLY A 29 21.45 -28.85 24.18
C GLY A 29 20.07 -29.14 23.60
N SER A 30 19.12 -29.34 24.51
CA SER A 30 17.70 -29.26 24.23
C SER A 30 17.39 -27.87 23.64
N VAL A 31 17.14 -27.82 22.33
CA VAL A 31 16.50 -26.67 21.70
C VAL A 31 15.12 -26.54 22.37
N PRO A 32 14.83 -25.41 23.04
CA PRO A 32 13.52 -25.22 23.63
C PRO A 32 12.47 -25.17 22.52
N PRO A 33 11.24 -25.65 22.75
CA PRO A 33 10.19 -25.60 21.75
C PRO A 33 9.89 -24.12 21.41
N PRO A 34 9.66 -23.75 20.14
CA PRO A 34 9.36 -22.36 19.82
C PRO A 34 7.94 -22.03 20.29
N ALA A 35 7.86 -21.28 21.38
CA ALA A 35 6.69 -20.48 21.71
C ALA A 35 6.64 -19.26 20.77
N ASN A 36 5.53 -19.06 20.06
CA ASN A 36 5.13 -17.83 19.36
C ASN A 36 6.30 -16.97 18.82
N GLY A 37 7.05 -17.50 17.84
CA GLY A 37 8.13 -16.81 17.16
C GLY A 37 8.29 -17.26 15.71
N ILE A 38 8.93 -16.45 14.90
CA ILE A 38 9.28 -16.77 13.50
C ILE A 38 10.15 -18.03 13.50
N SER A 39 9.82 -19.02 12.66
CA SER A 39 10.57 -20.28 12.59
C SER A 39 12.00 -20.05 12.08
N ALA A 40 12.95 -20.93 12.44
CA ALA A 40 14.34 -20.80 12.00
C ALA A 40 14.48 -20.73 10.46
N ASP A 41 13.66 -21.50 9.74
CA ASP A 41 13.62 -21.49 8.28
C ASP A 41 13.11 -20.15 7.72
N GLU A 42 12.11 -19.55 8.37
CA GLU A 42 11.62 -18.21 8.00
C GLU A 42 12.64 -17.12 8.31
N ILE A 43 13.37 -17.23 9.42
CA ILE A 43 14.47 -16.29 9.74
C ILE A 43 15.54 -16.37 8.66
N ALA A 44 15.92 -17.57 8.21
CA ALA A 44 16.91 -17.74 7.15
C ALA A 44 16.41 -17.18 5.80
N LEU A 45 15.14 -17.42 5.46
CA LEU A 45 14.52 -16.92 4.22
C LEU A 45 14.46 -15.38 4.19
N TYR A 46 14.06 -14.77 5.31
CA TYR A 46 13.87 -13.33 5.43
C TYR A 46 15.09 -12.61 6.02
N ASP A 47 16.24 -13.28 6.20
CA ASP A 47 17.43 -12.71 6.87
C ASP A 47 17.81 -11.33 6.31
N ARG A 48 17.85 -11.19 4.97
CA ARG A 48 18.16 -9.92 4.30
C ARG A 48 17.15 -8.81 4.62
N GLN A 49 15.87 -9.17 4.71
CA GLN A 49 14.78 -8.24 5.00
C GLN A 49 14.78 -7.86 6.48
N ILE A 50 14.94 -8.84 7.38
CA ILE A 50 15.05 -8.67 8.82
C ILE A 50 16.24 -7.77 9.20
N ARG A 51 17.36 -7.85 8.48
CA ARG A 51 18.51 -6.93 8.69
C ARG A 51 18.17 -5.47 8.42
N LEU A 52 17.20 -5.20 7.55
CA LEU A 52 16.83 -3.84 7.18
C LEU A 52 15.83 -3.22 8.17
N TRP A 53 14.73 -3.92 8.46
CA TRP A 53 13.63 -3.37 9.29
C TRP A 53 13.48 -4.00 10.67
N GLY A 54 14.28 -5.03 10.98
CA GLY A 54 14.28 -5.70 12.27
C GLY A 54 13.20 -6.77 12.42
N ILE A 55 13.40 -7.66 13.40
CA ILE A 55 12.55 -8.85 13.58
C ILE A 55 11.11 -8.50 13.99
N LYS A 56 10.93 -7.47 14.82
CA LYS A 56 9.59 -7.02 15.25
C LYS A 56 8.74 -6.50 14.09
N ALA A 57 9.36 -5.83 13.12
CA ALA A 57 8.66 -5.40 11.91
C ALA A 57 8.25 -6.61 11.07
N GLN A 58 9.14 -7.60 10.93
CA GLN A 58 8.84 -8.84 10.21
C GLN A 58 7.70 -9.63 10.87
N GLU A 59 7.63 -9.68 12.20
CA GLU A 59 6.52 -10.33 12.93
C GLU A 59 5.17 -9.67 12.62
N LYS A 60 5.13 -8.33 12.54
CA LYS A 60 3.91 -7.61 12.15
C LYS A 60 3.52 -7.90 10.71
N ILE A 61 4.48 -7.87 9.79
CA ILE A 61 4.25 -8.20 8.38
C ILE A 61 3.68 -9.61 8.25
N ARG A 62 4.27 -10.59 8.95
CA ARG A 62 3.83 -11.99 8.94
C ARG A 62 2.40 -12.20 9.45
N ASN A 63 1.90 -11.33 10.31
CA ASN A 63 0.54 -11.45 10.84
C ASN A 63 -0.48 -10.60 10.06
N ALA A 64 -0.04 -9.83 9.06
CA ALA A 64 -0.90 -8.92 8.32
C ALA A 64 -1.86 -9.66 7.38
N ASN A 65 -3.12 -9.23 7.39
CA ASN A 65 -4.16 -9.64 6.45
C ASN A 65 -4.47 -8.51 5.45
N ILE A 66 -4.22 -8.73 4.17
CA ILE A 66 -4.35 -7.71 3.12
C ILE A 66 -5.46 -8.09 2.14
N LEU A 67 -6.32 -7.12 1.81
CA LEU A 67 -7.27 -7.22 0.71
C LEU A 67 -6.72 -6.47 -0.51
N LEU A 68 -6.68 -7.14 -1.66
CA LEU A 68 -6.31 -6.57 -2.96
C LEU A 68 -7.50 -6.70 -3.92
N ILE A 69 -7.98 -5.56 -4.43
CA ILE A 69 -9.21 -5.46 -5.22
C ILE A 69 -8.86 -5.13 -6.67
N THR A 70 -9.37 -5.95 -7.60
CA THR A 70 -9.09 -6.00 -9.04
C THR A 70 -7.68 -6.48 -9.35
N MET A 71 -7.54 -7.61 -10.02
CA MET A 71 -6.27 -8.30 -10.26
C MET A 71 -5.74 -8.05 -11.67
N LYS A 72 -5.19 -6.87 -11.97
CA LYS A 72 -4.57 -6.57 -13.29
C LYS A 72 -3.04 -6.51 -13.24
N ALA A 73 -2.37 -5.98 -14.28
CA ALA A 73 -0.90 -5.92 -14.32
C ALA A 73 -0.29 -5.20 -13.10
N LEU A 74 -0.89 -4.09 -12.65
CA LEU A 74 -0.45 -3.36 -11.46
C LEU A 74 -0.60 -4.20 -10.18
N ALA A 75 -1.77 -4.83 -10.02
CA ALA A 75 -2.06 -5.68 -8.86
C ALA A 75 -1.14 -6.91 -8.80
N ASN A 76 -0.74 -7.48 -9.93
CA ASN A 76 0.22 -8.59 -9.98
C ASN A 76 1.58 -8.21 -9.36
N GLU A 77 2.07 -7.01 -9.69
CA GLU A 77 3.32 -6.47 -9.15
C GLU A 77 3.21 -6.22 -7.64
N ILE A 78 2.09 -5.66 -7.19
CA ILE A 78 1.79 -5.47 -5.76
C ILE A 78 1.75 -6.82 -5.03
N ALA A 79 0.96 -7.76 -5.52
CA ALA A 79 0.77 -9.09 -4.93
C ALA A 79 2.08 -9.86 -4.84
N LYS A 80 2.87 -9.88 -5.93
CA LYS A 80 4.20 -10.50 -5.95
C LYS A 80 5.08 -9.96 -4.82
N ASN A 81 5.20 -8.64 -4.71
CA ASN A 81 6.08 -8.01 -3.72
C ASN A 81 5.61 -8.26 -2.28
N LEU A 82 4.30 -8.20 -2.02
CA LEU A 82 3.73 -8.49 -0.70
C LEU A 82 3.90 -9.97 -0.30
N VAL A 83 3.64 -10.90 -1.23
CA VAL A 83 3.80 -12.35 -0.99
C VAL A 83 5.27 -12.72 -0.73
N LEU A 84 6.21 -12.13 -1.47
CA LEU A 84 7.66 -12.32 -1.25
C LEU A 84 8.16 -11.64 0.04
N ALA A 85 7.49 -10.58 0.50
CA ALA A 85 7.76 -9.98 1.81
C ALA A 85 7.29 -10.83 2.99
N GLY A 86 6.45 -11.84 2.72
CA GLY A 86 5.99 -12.79 3.73
C GLY A 86 4.85 -12.28 4.60
N ILE A 87 3.87 -11.61 3.99
CA ILE A 87 2.61 -11.27 4.67
C ILE A 87 1.87 -12.52 5.17
N GLY A 88 0.97 -12.38 6.13
CA GLY A 88 0.22 -13.53 6.67
C GLY A 88 -0.80 -14.08 5.69
N SER A 89 -1.64 -13.19 5.15
CA SER A 89 -2.67 -13.57 4.19
C SER A 89 -2.95 -12.47 3.17
N LEU A 90 -3.28 -12.89 1.95
CA LEU A 90 -3.70 -12.04 0.84
C LEU A 90 -5.04 -12.54 0.33
N THR A 91 -6.07 -11.71 0.43
CA THR A 91 -7.35 -11.95 -0.23
C THR A 91 -7.39 -11.15 -1.52
N ILE A 92 -7.58 -11.83 -2.64
CA ILE A 92 -7.66 -11.23 -3.97
C ILE A 92 -9.13 -11.22 -4.38
N LEU A 93 -9.70 -10.03 -4.56
CA LEU A 93 -11.07 -9.84 -5.00
C LEU A 93 -11.07 -9.39 -6.46
N ASP A 94 -11.57 -10.22 -7.36
CA ASP A 94 -11.78 -9.85 -8.76
C ASP A 94 -12.96 -10.63 -9.34
N PRO A 95 -14.04 -9.99 -9.82
CA PRO A 95 -15.14 -10.68 -10.47
C PRO A 95 -14.84 -11.09 -11.92
N ASP A 96 -13.89 -10.45 -12.58
CA ASP A 96 -13.73 -10.54 -14.03
C ASP A 96 -12.96 -11.80 -14.46
N PRO A 97 -13.30 -12.35 -15.65
CA PRO A 97 -12.55 -13.44 -16.24
C PRO A 97 -11.22 -12.94 -16.84
N VAL A 98 -10.33 -13.90 -17.11
CA VAL A 98 -9.13 -13.70 -17.91
C VAL A 98 -9.53 -13.47 -19.37
N THR A 99 -9.04 -12.37 -19.94
CA THR A 99 -9.18 -11.99 -21.35
C THR A 99 -7.84 -12.15 -22.08
N PRO A 100 -7.82 -12.17 -23.43
CA PRO A 100 -6.57 -12.23 -24.19
C PRO A 100 -5.61 -11.07 -23.91
N ALA A 101 -6.13 -9.87 -23.64
CA ALA A 101 -5.31 -8.70 -23.31
C ALA A 101 -4.54 -8.90 -22.00
N ASP A 102 -5.12 -9.61 -21.04
CA ASP A 102 -4.48 -9.89 -19.76
C ASP A 102 -3.25 -10.78 -19.91
N LEU A 103 -3.26 -11.75 -20.82
CA LEU A 103 -2.14 -12.67 -21.03
C LEU A 103 -0.86 -11.96 -21.49
N GLY A 104 -0.99 -10.84 -22.21
CA GLY A 104 0.15 -10.02 -22.65
C GLY A 104 0.71 -9.10 -21.55
N ALA A 105 -0.10 -8.74 -20.55
CA ALA A 105 0.27 -7.78 -19.51
C ALA A 105 0.54 -8.42 -18.14
N GLN A 106 0.03 -9.63 -17.90
CA GLN A 106 0.01 -10.28 -16.59
C GLN A 106 0.90 -11.52 -16.52
N PHE A 107 2.08 -11.38 -15.91
CA PHE A 107 3.07 -12.46 -15.80
C PHE A 107 2.66 -13.62 -14.87
N LEU A 108 1.59 -13.48 -14.08
CA LEU A 108 1.06 -14.57 -13.25
C LEU A 108 0.14 -15.52 -14.04
N LEU A 109 -0.28 -15.11 -15.24
CA LEU A 109 -1.11 -15.88 -16.15
C LEU A 109 -0.22 -16.47 -17.26
N SER A 110 -0.63 -17.60 -17.82
CA SER A 110 0.02 -18.16 -19.02
C SER A 110 -1.00 -18.83 -19.91
N GLU A 111 -0.81 -18.75 -21.23
CA GLU A 111 -1.68 -19.40 -22.22
C GLU A 111 -1.79 -20.92 -22.00
N GLU A 112 -0.68 -21.56 -21.61
CA GLU A 112 -0.62 -23.00 -21.39
C GLU A 112 -1.38 -23.44 -20.13
N SER A 113 -1.31 -22.64 -19.06
CA SER A 113 -1.84 -23.01 -17.75
C SER A 113 -3.18 -22.36 -17.40
N THR A 114 -3.62 -21.35 -18.16
CA THR A 114 -4.76 -20.50 -17.80
C THR A 114 -5.76 -20.45 -18.94
N PRO A 115 -6.80 -21.29 -18.90
CA PRO A 115 -7.87 -21.22 -19.88
C PRO A 115 -8.55 -19.85 -19.83
N LEU A 116 -8.77 -19.26 -21.01
CA LEU A 116 -9.57 -18.05 -21.15
C LEU A 116 -10.96 -18.25 -20.52
N GLY A 117 -11.50 -17.21 -19.88
CA GLY A 117 -12.77 -17.29 -19.16
C GLY A 117 -12.68 -17.79 -17.72
N THR A 118 -11.53 -18.31 -17.28
CA THR A 118 -11.27 -18.58 -15.85
C THR A 118 -11.28 -17.26 -15.08
N ASN A 119 -11.78 -17.25 -13.85
CA ASN A 119 -11.70 -16.06 -13.00
C ASN A 119 -10.24 -15.65 -12.78
N ARG A 120 -9.98 -14.35 -12.91
CA ARG A 120 -8.62 -13.80 -12.92
C ARG A 120 -7.90 -13.94 -11.57
N ALA A 121 -8.60 -13.65 -10.47
CA ALA A 121 -8.05 -13.84 -9.13
C ALA A 121 -7.76 -15.33 -8.84
N ALA A 122 -8.65 -16.23 -9.26
CA ALA A 122 -8.43 -17.67 -9.13
C ALA A 122 -7.19 -18.14 -9.90
N ALA A 123 -7.03 -17.69 -11.15
CA ALA A 123 -5.87 -18.03 -11.97
C ALA A 123 -4.55 -17.53 -11.36
N ALA A 124 -4.51 -16.27 -10.91
CA ALA A 124 -3.32 -15.68 -10.32
C ALA A 124 -2.95 -16.31 -8.96
N SER A 125 -3.93 -16.76 -8.17
CA SER A 125 -3.71 -17.33 -6.83
C SER A 125 -2.76 -18.53 -6.84
N ALA A 126 -2.85 -19.42 -7.83
CA ALA A 126 -2.00 -20.59 -7.94
C ALA A 126 -0.53 -20.22 -8.21
N ALA A 127 -0.28 -19.18 -9.00
CA ALA A 127 1.06 -18.67 -9.25
C ALA A 127 1.65 -17.97 -8.01
N LEU A 128 0.85 -17.15 -7.32
CA LEU A 128 1.26 -16.48 -6.07
C LEU A 128 1.58 -17.49 -4.96
N GLN A 129 0.77 -18.54 -4.81
CA GLN A 129 1.01 -19.56 -3.80
C GLN A 129 2.35 -20.29 -4.02
N ARG A 130 2.78 -20.45 -5.28
CA ARG A 130 4.10 -21.01 -5.62
C ARG A 130 5.25 -20.09 -5.26
N LEU A 131 5.06 -18.76 -5.28
CA LEU A 131 6.09 -17.81 -4.88
C LEU A 131 6.41 -17.93 -3.38
N ASN A 132 5.39 -18.11 -2.56
CA ASN A 132 5.59 -18.31 -1.12
C ASN A 132 4.49 -19.21 -0.52
N PRO A 133 4.78 -20.50 -0.27
CA PRO A 133 3.82 -21.44 0.32
C PRO A 133 3.35 -21.09 1.74
N ARG A 134 4.02 -20.14 2.41
CA ARG A 134 3.71 -19.72 3.79
C ARG A 134 2.62 -18.66 3.87
N VAL A 135 2.34 -17.97 2.76
CA VAL A 135 1.29 -16.95 2.69
C VAL A 135 -0.04 -17.63 2.36
N HIS A 136 -1.09 -17.30 3.12
CA HIS A 136 -2.42 -17.79 2.82
C HIS A 136 -3.08 -16.93 1.74
N ILE A 137 -3.33 -17.52 0.56
CA ILE A 137 -4.00 -16.83 -0.54
C ILE A 137 -5.49 -17.21 -0.54
N HIS A 138 -6.36 -16.20 -0.49
CA HIS A 138 -7.80 -16.34 -0.61
C HIS A 138 -8.30 -15.65 -1.87
N VAL A 139 -9.38 -16.16 -2.46
CA VAL A 139 -9.98 -15.64 -3.69
C VAL A 139 -11.44 -15.32 -3.42
N ASP A 140 -11.87 -14.13 -3.81
CA ASP A 140 -13.25 -13.68 -3.78
C ASP A 140 -13.66 -13.20 -5.17
N THR A 141 -14.68 -13.80 -5.75
CA THR A 141 -15.10 -13.52 -7.13
C THR A 141 -16.32 -12.62 -7.21
N VAL A 142 -16.77 -12.05 -6.08
CA VAL A 142 -17.96 -11.19 -6.04
C VAL A 142 -17.52 -9.72 -6.10
N ASP A 143 -18.15 -8.95 -6.99
CA ASP A 143 -17.89 -7.52 -7.17
C ASP A 143 -17.90 -6.78 -5.81
N VAL A 144 -16.86 -5.98 -5.58
CA VAL A 144 -16.69 -5.15 -4.39
C VAL A 144 -17.89 -4.25 -4.12
N ARG A 145 -18.57 -3.78 -5.17
CA ARG A 145 -19.75 -2.90 -5.07
C ARG A 145 -20.94 -3.56 -4.39
N LEU A 146 -20.97 -4.89 -4.35
CA LEU A 146 -22.01 -5.68 -3.68
C LEU A 146 -21.65 -6.04 -2.23
N LYS A 147 -20.42 -5.74 -1.79
CA LYS A 147 -19.96 -6.07 -0.44
C LYS A 147 -20.51 -5.08 0.58
N PRO A 148 -20.99 -5.55 1.74
CA PRO A 148 -21.34 -4.64 2.83
C PRO A 148 -20.07 -3.98 3.39
N HIS A 149 -20.21 -2.80 3.99
CA HIS A 149 -19.06 -2.11 4.60
C HIS A 149 -18.34 -2.97 5.66
N SER A 150 -19.04 -3.88 6.34
CA SER A 150 -18.46 -4.82 7.32
C SER A 150 -17.45 -5.81 6.71
N PHE A 151 -17.49 -6.03 5.40
CA PHE A 151 -16.53 -6.87 4.69
C PHE A 151 -15.09 -6.40 4.86
N PHE A 152 -14.86 -5.09 5.00
CA PHE A 152 -13.52 -4.52 5.10
C PHE A 152 -12.91 -4.61 6.51
N ALA A 153 -13.72 -4.91 7.53
CA ALA A 153 -13.30 -4.92 8.93
C ALA A 153 -12.17 -5.91 9.30
N PRO A 154 -12.06 -7.12 8.72
CA PRO A 154 -11.04 -8.10 9.12
C PRO A 154 -9.67 -7.88 8.46
N PHE A 155 -9.56 -6.94 7.50
CA PHE A 155 -8.31 -6.66 6.81
C PHE A 155 -7.54 -5.56 7.53
N ASP A 156 -6.22 -5.73 7.65
CA ASP A 156 -5.34 -4.72 8.22
C ASP A 156 -5.08 -3.59 7.23
N ILE A 157 -5.02 -3.92 5.93
CA ILE A 157 -4.84 -2.96 4.84
C ILE A 157 -5.71 -3.37 3.65
N VAL A 158 -6.37 -2.39 3.03
CA VAL A 158 -7.14 -2.56 1.81
C VAL A 158 -6.48 -1.81 0.66
N ILE A 159 -6.24 -2.49 -0.45
CA ILE A 159 -5.63 -1.95 -1.66
C ILE A 159 -6.62 -2.12 -2.81
N ALA A 160 -7.00 -1.01 -3.44
CA ALA A 160 -7.90 -1.01 -4.58
C ALA A 160 -7.17 -0.52 -5.84
N THR A 161 -7.20 -1.32 -6.90
CA THR A 161 -6.58 -0.98 -8.18
C THR A 161 -7.59 -0.96 -9.31
N ASP A 162 -7.35 -0.13 -10.32
CA ASP A 162 -8.09 -0.12 -11.59
C ASP A 162 -9.62 0.07 -11.45
N LEU A 163 -10.07 0.78 -10.40
CA LEU A 163 -11.48 1.11 -10.14
C LEU A 163 -11.81 2.59 -10.46
N ASP A 164 -13.10 2.85 -10.67
CA ASP A 164 -13.63 4.19 -10.85
C ASP A 164 -13.63 5.02 -9.55
N SER A 165 -13.54 6.35 -9.68
CA SER A 165 -13.45 7.27 -8.54
C SER A 165 -14.62 7.15 -7.53
N PRO A 166 -15.90 7.02 -7.96
CA PRO A 166 -17.00 6.75 -7.04
C PRO A 166 -16.83 5.48 -6.21
N THR A 167 -16.42 4.38 -6.85
CA THR A 167 -16.17 3.11 -6.15
C THR A 167 -15.00 3.22 -5.18
N LEU A 168 -13.90 3.88 -5.56
CA LEU A 168 -12.77 4.16 -4.66
C LEU A 168 -13.22 4.97 -3.43
N ASN A 169 -14.10 5.96 -3.61
CA ASN A 169 -14.65 6.74 -2.51
C ASN A 169 -15.49 5.90 -1.53
N ILE A 170 -16.35 5.02 -2.07
CA ILE A 170 -17.19 4.13 -1.26
C ILE A 170 -16.30 3.19 -0.42
N ILE A 171 -15.28 2.58 -1.05
CA ILE A 171 -14.35 1.70 -0.35
C ILE A 171 -13.59 2.48 0.73
N ASN A 172 -13.00 3.63 0.40
CA ASN A 172 -12.27 4.45 1.36
C ASN A 172 -13.14 4.89 2.56
N THR A 173 -14.40 5.24 2.30
CA THR A 173 -15.35 5.57 3.37
C THR A 173 -15.62 4.34 4.25
N ALA A 174 -15.83 3.17 3.63
CA ALA A 174 -16.07 1.92 4.35
C ALA A 174 -14.85 1.49 5.17
N THR A 175 -13.62 1.64 4.67
CA THR A 175 -12.41 1.31 5.43
C THR A 175 -12.22 2.25 6.61
N ARG A 176 -12.49 3.55 6.44
CA ARG A 176 -12.46 4.52 7.53
C ARG A 176 -13.44 4.21 8.65
N LEU A 177 -14.65 3.75 8.33
CA LEU A 177 -15.64 3.33 9.33
C LEU A 177 -15.12 2.20 10.25
N HIS A 178 -14.19 1.38 9.75
CA HIS A 178 -13.57 0.29 10.48
C HIS A 178 -12.12 0.56 10.90
N SER A 179 -11.67 1.81 10.82
CA SER A 179 -10.29 2.23 11.13
C SER A 179 -9.22 1.46 10.35
N ARG A 180 -9.49 1.14 9.07
CA ARG A 180 -8.57 0.40 8.21
C ARG A 180 -7.85 1.31 7.21
N PRO A 181 -6.51 1.27 7.16
CA PRO A 181 -5.72 1.89 6.10
C PRO A 181 -6.18 1.48 4.70
N PHE A 182 -6.14 2.44 3.78
CA PHE A 182 -6.59 2.28 2.41
C PHE A 182 -5.55 2.81 1.42
N TYR A 183 -5.34 2.07 0.34
CA TYR A 183 -4.56 2.48 -0.81
C TYR A 183 -5.40 2.40 -2.07
N ALA A 184 -5.26 3.37 -2.95
CA ALA A 184 -5.79 3.34 -4.30
C ALA A 184 -4.67 3.54 -5.32
N ALA A 185 -4.66 2.79 -6.40
CA ALA A 185 -3.71 3.03 -7.48
C ALA A 185 -4.28 2.66 -8.85
N ASN A 186 -3.79 3.31 -9.90
CA ASN A 186 -4.23 3.01 -11.26
C ASN A 186 -3.09 3.30 -12.25
N SER A 187 -3.01 2.50 -13.31
CA SER A 187 -2.05 2.67 -14.39
C SER A 187 -2.78 3.00 -15.70
N HIS A 188 -2.35 4.08 -16.35
CA HIS A 188 -2.90 4.60 -17.60
C HIS A 188 -1.77 4.81 -18.61
N GLY A 189 -1.46 3.79 -19.39
CA GLY A 189 -0.35 3.83 -20.34
C GLY A 189 0.97 4.08 -19.61
N LEU A 190 1.68 5.13 -20.01
CA LEU A 190 2.92 5.60 -19.39
C LEU A 190 2.72 6.36 -18.06
N TYR A 191 1.49 6.64 -17.67
CA TYR A 191 1.18 7.42 -16.47
C TYR A 191 0.51 6.56 -15.41
N GLY A 192 0.50 7.03 -14.17
CA GLY A 192 -0.34 6.45 -13.15
C GLY A 192 -0.31 7.23 -11.85
N PHE A 193 -1.11 6.77 -10.90
CA PHE A 193 -1.17 7.39 -9.59
C PHE A 193 -1.23 6.36 -8.47
N LEU A 194 -0.84 6.81 -7.28
CA LEU A 194 -0.99 6.10 -6.03
C LEU A 194 -1.52 7.08 -4.99
N PHE A 195 -2.52 6.65 -4.24
CA PHE A 195 -3.11 7.37 -3.13
C PHE A 195 -3.04 6.51 -1.88
N ALA A 196 -2.73 7.15 -0.76
CA ALA A 196 -2.69 6.52 0.56
C ALA A 196 -3.61 7.28 1.52
N ASP A 197 -4.45 6.55 2.25
CA ASP A 197 -5.22 7.05 3.37
C ASP A 197 -5.05 6.11 4.57
N LEU A 198 -4.15 6.50 5.48
CA LEU A 198 -3.85 5.74 6.68
C LEU A 198 -4.63 6.23 7.91
N ILE A 199 -5.59 7.15 7.74
CA ILE A 199 -6.35 7.82 8.81
C ILE A 199 -5.43 8.61 9.75
N GLU A 200 -4.83 7.91 10.72
CA GLU A 200 -3.80 8.36 11.64
C GLU A 200 -2.73 7.27 11.69
N HIS A 201 -1.52 7.58 11.24
CA HIS A 201 -0.42 6.63 11.26
C HIS A 201 0.73 7.13 12.13
N THR A 202 1.15 6.30 13.07
CA THR A 202 2.30 6.57 13.93
C THR A 202 3.46 5.67 13.53
N PHE A 203 4.61 6.28 13.26
CA PHE A 203 5.83 5.58 12.86
C PHE A 203 7.03 6.14 13.62
N SER A 204 8.10 5.35 13.69
CA SER A 204 9.33 5.72 14.37
C SER A 204 10.51 5.72 13.41
N ILE A 205 11.24 6.84 13.36
CA ILE A 205 12.48 6.95 12.58
C ILE A 205 13.65 7.01 13.55
N THR A 206 14.68 6.21 13.28
CA THR A 206 15.96 6.32 13.98
C THR A 206 16.87 7.26 13.20
N ARG A 207 17.39 8.30 13.85
CA ARG A 207 18.32 9.27 13.25
C ARG A 207 19.46 9.60 14.19
N ALA A 208 20.54 10.18 13.66
CA ALA A 208 21.62 10.72 14.49
C ALA A 208 21.08 11.85 15.38
N LYS A 209 21.53 11.90 16.63
CA LYS A 209 21.15 12.96 17.57
C LYS A 209 21.54 14.32 17.00
N SER A 210 20.55 15.21 16.86
CA SER A 210 20.79 16.59 16.45
C SER A 210 21.34 17.41 17.62
N ASN A 211 22.25 18.34 17.32
CA ASN A 211 22.70 19.33 18.31
C ASN A 211 21.60 20.33 18.67
N ILE A 212 20.58 20.48 17.81
CA ILE A 212 19.42 21.33 18.05
C ILE A 212 18.30 20.46 18.63
N PRO A 213 17.81 20.76 19.86
CA PRO A 213 16.67 20.07 20.44
C PRO A 213 15.46 20.16 19.53
N THR A 214 14.84 19.01 19.22
CA THR A 214 13.65 18.98 18.39
C THR A 214 12.42 19.22 19.27
N PRO A 215 11.62 20.27 19.02
CA PRO A 215 10.43 20.53 19.82
C PRO A 215 9.40 19.42 19.60
N LEU A 216 8.72 19.03 20.68
CA LEU A 216 7.54 18.18 20.59
C LEU A 216 6.37 19.03 20.05
N GLY A 217 5.51 18.41 19.24
CA GLY A 217 4.35 19.08 18.64
C GLY A 217 4.34 19.08 17.11
N PRO A 218 3.56 19.98 16.48
CA PRO A 218 3.35 19.96 15.03
C PRO A 218 4.62 20.39 14.28
N GLU A 219 5.12 19.52 13.39
CA GLU A 219 6.19 19.82 12.44
C GLU A 219 5.61 20.42 11.15
N SER A 220 4.46 19.90 10.73
CA SER A 220 3.69 20.39 9.58
C SER A 220 2.20 20.36 9.90
N ARG A 221 1.35 20.74 8.93
CA ARG A 221 -0.11 20.67 9.08
C ARG A 221 -0.61 19.25 9.36
N THR A 222 0.03 18.24 8.76
CA THR A 222 -0.38 16.84 8.83
C THR A 222 0.52 16.01 9.75
N ARG A 223 1.70 16.53 10.12
CA ARG A 223 2.72 15.78 10.89
C ARG A 223 2.99 16.40 12.25
N SER A 224 3.01 15.56 13.28
CA SER A 224 3.40 15.94 14.64
C SER A 224 4.41 14.98 15.24
N ILE A 225 5.37 15.51 15.99
CA ILE A 225 6.35 14.74 16.77
C ILE A 225 5.74 14.45 18.14
N LEU A 226 5.58 13.17 18.47
CA LEU A 226 4.96 12.72 19.72
C LEU A 226 6.00 12.49 20.82
N SER A 227 7.09 11.80 20.51
CA SER A 227 8.12 11.45 21.48
C SER A 227 9.49 11.28 20.84
N ILE A 228 10.52 11.51 21.65
CA ILE A 228 11.92 11.30 21.28
C ILE A 228 12.55 10.43 22.36
N THR A 229 13.06 9.27 21.97
CA THR A 229 13.72 8.32 22.87
C THR A 229 15.18 8.17 22.46
N PRO A 230 16.15 8.51 23.31
CA PRO A 230 17.56 8.26 23.02
C PRO A 230 17.79 6.74 22.90
N THR A 231 18.46 6.32 21.83
CA THR A 231 18.78 4.92 21.57
C THR A 231 20.31 4.81 21.50
N GLY A 232 20.90 4.37 22.61
CA GLY A 232 22.35 4.17 22.74
C GLY A 232 22.98 5.07 23.80
N ASP A 233 23.50 4.44 24.86
CA ASP A 233 24.49 5.06 25.73
C ASP A 233 25.75 5.29 24.89
N GLY A 234 26.16 6.54 24.72
CA GLY A 234 27.48 6.84 24.18
C GLY A 234 28.55 6.34 25.15
N LYS A 235 28.87 5.04 25.11
CA LYS A 235 30.13 4.54 25.65
C LYS A 235 31.24 4.99 24.69
N GLU A 236 32.26 5.61 25.27
CA GLU A 236 33.42 6.16 24.57
C GLU A 236 33.99 5.15 23.55
N GLY A 237 33.95 5.53 22.28
CA GLY A 237 34.63 4.82 21.20
C GLY A 237 33.77 4.10 20.15
N SER A 238 32.43 4.01 20.28
CA SER A 238 31.61 3.36 19.24
C SER A 238 30.25 4.02 18.99
N ALA A 239 30.02 4.37 17.72
CA ALA A 239 28.80 4.89 17.09
C ALA A 239 28.25 6.25 17.60
N PRO A 240 27.82 7.16 16.69
CA PRO A 240 27.16 8.40 17.08
C PRO A 240 25.86 8.09 17.84
N ALA A 241 25.59 8.83 18.94
CA ALA A 241 24.35 8.68 19.70
C ALA A 241 23.14 8.81 18.76
N THR A 242 22.29 7.78 18.70
CA THR A 242 21.08 7.81 17.88
C THR A 242 19.87 8.17 18.73
N GLU A 243 18.88 8.78 18.12
CA GLU A 243 17.57 9.05 18.72
C GLU A 243 16.48 8.43 17.86
N ARG A 244 15.50 7.82 18.53
CA ARG A 244 14.28 7.34 17.91
C ARG A 244 13.22 8.42 18.06
N VAL A 245 12.75 8.96 16.95
CA VAL A 245 11.72 9.99 16.90
C VAL A 245 10.43 9.35 16.44
N THR A 246 9.43 9.36 17.31
CA THR A 246 8.08 8.89 17.01
C THR A 246 7.28 10.05 16.45
N LYS A 247 6.80 9.88 15.21
CA LYS A 247 6.00 10.87 14.50
C LYS A 247 4.62 10.29 14.21
N ARG A 248 3.65 11.19 14.15
CA ARG A 248 2.28 10.91 13.73
C ARG A 248 1.96 11.69 12.48
N GLU A 249 1.27 11.04 11.56
CA GLU A 249 0.72 11.65 10.35
C GLU A 249 -0.79 11.45 10.24
N LEU A 250 -1.46 12.50 9.77
CA LEU A 250 -2.90 12.53 9.49
C LEU A 250 -3.16 12.50 7.99
N TYR A 251 -4.22 11.81 7.61
CA TYR A 251 -4.63 11.63 6.23
C TYR A 251 -6.04 12.19 5.98
N SER A 252 -6.32 12.56 4.73
CA SER A 252 -7.66 12.91 4.25
C SER A 252 -8.26 11.78 3.42
N THR A 253 -9.58 11.77 3.30
CA THR A 253 -10.30 10.80 2.45
C THR A 253 -9.99 11.01 0.97
N TRP A 254 -10.25 9.96 0.16
CA TRP A 254 -10.15 9.99 -1.30
C TRP A 254 -10.95 11.14 -1.90
N TYR A 255 -12.21 11.32 -1.47
CA TYR A 255 -13.06 12.40 -1.98
C TYR A 255 -12.41 13.77 -1.79
N LEU A 256 -11.87 14.05 -0.60
CA LEU A 256 -11.23 15.34 -0.32
C LEU A 256 -9.95 15.52 -1.13
N ALA A 257 -9.14 14.48 -1.28
CA ALA A 257 -7.87 14.54 -2.02
C ALA A 257 -8.06 14.66 -3.54
N SER A 258 -9.08 13.98 -4.10
CA SER A 258 -9.35 13.92 -5.54
C SER A 258 -10.13 15.12 -6.09
N CYS A 259 -10.81 15.90 -5.24
CA CYS A 259 -11.69 16.98 -5.67
C CYS A 259 -11.10 18.39 -5.55
N GLY A 260 -11.90 19.36 -6.05
CA GLY A 260 -11.73 20.82 -5.95
C GLY A 260 -11.25 21.37 -4.60
N ALA A 261 -11.59 20.69 -3.50
CA ALA A 261 -11.39 21.20 -2.15
C ALA A 261 -9.93 21.16 -1.67
N SER A 262 -9.11 20.25 -2.21
CA SER A 262 -7.70 20.15 -1.83
C SER A 262 -6.81 20.97 -2.75
N HIS A 263 -5.94 21.75 -2.11
CA HIS A 263 -4.93 22.59 -2.78
C HIS A 263 -3.54 22.01 -2.56
N LEU A 264 -2.59 22.43 -3.39
CA LEU A 264 -1.19 22.10 -3.19
C LEU A 264 -0.66 22.70 -1.88
N PRO A 265 0.32 22.06 -1.22
CA PRO A 265 0.96 22.61 -0.04
C PRO A 265 1.43 24.05 -0.24
N GLN A 266 1.19 24.90 0.76
CA GLN A 266 1.59 26.31 0.75
C GLN A 266 3.09 26.52 0.44
N GLU A 267 3.93 25.56 0.81
CA GLU A 267 5.37 25.58 0.52
C GLU A 267 5.67 25.54 -0.98
N ILE A 268 4.83 24.84 -1.76
CA ILE A 268 4.89 24.80 -3.22
C ILE A 268 4.32 26.10 -3.78
N LEU A 269 3.14 26.53 -3.30
CA LEU A 269 2.44 27.71 -3.80
C LEU A 269 3.23 29.02 -3.62
N ARG A 270 3.97 29.17 -2.50
CA ARG A 270 4.79 30.36 -2.22
C ARG A 270 5.92 30.57 -3.23
N SER A 271 6.45 29.52 -3.85
CA SER A 271 7.57 29.62 -4.79
C SER A 271 7.09 29.44 -6.22
N PRO A 272 7.19 30.46 -7.10
CA PRO A 272 6.89 30.32 -8.52
C PRO A 272 7.69 29.21 -9.20
N ARG A 273 8.94 28.99 -8.76
CA ARG A 273 9.80 27.92 -9.27
C ARG A 273 9.25 26.54 -8.92
N ARG A 274 8.82 26.33 -7.68
CA ARG A 274 8.26 25.04 -7.24
C ARG A 274 6.94 24.73 -7.94
N ARG A 275 6.10 25.74 -8.17
CA ARG A 275 4.86 25.57 -8.95
C ARG A 275 5.11 25.10 -10.38
N ARG A 276 6.21 25.54 -11.02
CA ARG A 276 6.56 25.11 -12.38
C ARG A 276 7.07 23.67 -12.45
N VAL A 277 7.52 23.09 -11.33
CA VAL A 277 8.00 21.70 -11.24
C VAL A 277 6.84 20.72 -11.02
N VAL A 278 5.69 21.18 -10.53
CA VAL A 278 4.52 20.31 -10.35
C VAL A 278 4.06 19.80 -11.69
N THR A 279 3.93 18.47 -11.80
CA THR A 279 3.48 17.85 -13.04
C THR A 279 2.04 18.28 -13.38
N PRO A 280 1.78 18.71 -14.63
CA PRO A 280 0.42 18.99 -15.10
C PRO A 280 -0.49 17.74 -15.09
N LEU A 281 0.08 16.53 -15.04
CA LEU A 281 -0.67 15.27 -14.99
C LEU A 281 -1.64 15.20 -13.81
N LEU A 282 -1.32 15.83 -12.67
CA LEU A 282 -2.25 15.90 -11.54
C LEU A 282 -3.55 16.63 -11.90
N SER A 283 -3.46 17.68 -12.73
CA SER A 283 -4.64 18.39 -13.24
C SER A 283 -5.44 17.51 -14.20
N CYS A 284 -4.75 16.76 -15.06
CA CYS A 284 -5.35 15.84 -16.02
C CYS A 284 -6.09 14.68 -15.34
N PHE A 285 -5.52 14.09 -14.28
CA PHE A 285 -6.19 13.03 -13.51
C PHE A 285 -7.46 13.54 -12.81
N ARG A 286 -7.41 14.73 -12.18
CA ARG A 286 -8.60 15.35 -11.58
C ARG A 286 -9.69 15.62 -12.62
N ALA A 287 -9.30 16.11 -13.79
CA ALA A 287 -10.22 16.32 -14.89
C ALA A 287 -10.79 15.00 -15.43
N LEU A 288 -9.99 13.93 -15.48
CA LEU A 288 -10.42 12.60 -15.92
C LEU A 288 -11.51 12.03 -15.00
N TRP A 289 -11.33 12.12 -13.68
CA TRP A 289 -12.34 11.64 -12.73
C TRP A 289 -13.63 12.45 -12.77
N GLU A 290 -13.52 13.78 -12.90
CA GLU A 290 -14.68 14.66 -13.06
C GLU A 290 -15.43 14.35 -14.37
N PHE A 291 -14.70 14.18 -15.48
CA PHE A 291 -15.27 13.78 -16.76
C PHE A 291 -15.96 12.41 -16.66
N ALA A 292 -15.28 11.41 -16.10
CA ALA A 292 -15.84 10.09 -15.90
C ALA A 292 -17.09 10.13 -15.01
N SER A 293 -17.12 10.98 -13.99
CA SER A 293 -18.30 11.16 -13.14
C SER A 293 -19.50 11.74 -13.91
N ARG A 294 -19.26 12.59 -14.93
CA ARG A 294 -20.32 13.17 -15.78
C ARG A 294 -20.80 12.23 -16.86
N HIS A 295 -19.92 11.36 -17.36
CA HIS A 295 -20.14 10.45 -18.48
C HIS A 295 -20.31 8.99 -18.05
N GLY A 296 -20.73 8.73 -16.81
CA GLY A 296 -21.09 7.39 -16.33
C GLY A 296 -19.92 6.39 -16.26
N GLY A 297 -18.70 6.88 -16.03
CA GLY A 297 -17.47 6.09 -15.91
C GLY A 297 -16.64 6.01 -17.20
N ALA A 298 -17.11 6.56 -18.31
CA ALA A 298 -16.39 6.50 -19.58
C ALA A 298 -15.21 7.50 -19.62
N ALA A 299 -14.09 7.06 -20.20
CA ALA A 299 -12.97 7.91 -20.54
C ALA A 299 -13.28 8.75 -21.81
N PRO A 300 -12.67 9.94 -21.97
CA PRO A 300 -12.88 10.78 -23.15
C PRO A 300 -12.38 10.08 -24.42
N GLN A 301 -13.21 10.08 -25.47
CA GLN A 301 -12.85 9.47 -26.76
C GLN A 301 -12.02 10.43 -27.61
N THR A 302 -10.84 9.98 -28.05
CA THR A 302 -9.92 10.77 -28.88
C THR A 302 -10.49 11.12 -30.27
N ARG A 303 -11.55 10.43 -30.72
CA ARG A 303 -12.22 10.71 -32.00
C ARG A 303 -13.35 11.75 -31.90
N ASP A 304 -13.84 12.05 -30.70
CA ASP A 304 -14.94 12.99 -30.49
C ASP A 304 -14.41 14.38 -30.09
N HIS A 305 -14.51 15.34 -31.01
CA HIS A 305 -14.06 16.71 -30.79
C HIS A 305 -14.81 17.42 -29.65
N ALA A 306 -16.07 17.08 -29.38
CA ALA A 306 -16.84 17.71 -28.31
C ALA A 306 -16.34 17.26 -26.93
N GLN A 307 -16.11 15.96 -26.75
CA GLN A 307 -15.55 15.41 -25.51
C GLN A 307 -14.13 15.92 -25.25
N LEU A 308 -13.31 16.03 -26.30
CA LEU A 308 -11.96 16.59 -26.20
C LEU A 308 -11.96 18.06 -25.76
N ALA A 309 -12.89 18.86 -26.28
CA ALA A 309 -13.04 20.25 -25.88
C ALA A 309 -13.47 20.37 -24.42
N GLU A 310 -14.46 19.57 -23.99
CA GLU A 310 -14.89 19.51 -22.59
C GLU A 310 -13.74 19.11 -21.66
N PHE A 311 -13.02 18.02 -21.97
CA PHE A 311 -11.90 17.54 -21.18
C PHE A 311 -10.79 18.60 -21.06
N THR A 312 -10.48 19.30 -22.15
CA THR A 312 -9.49 20.39 -22.14
C THR A 312 -9.92 21.55 -21.23
N MET A 313 -11.22 21.91 -21.24
CA MET A 313 -11.75 22.92 -20.33
C MET A 313 -11.62 22.47 -18.87
N LEU A 314 -12.01 21.22 -18.56
CA LEU A 314 -11.89 20.66 -17.21
C LEU A 314 -10.44 20.64 -16.72
N CYS A 315 -9.49 20.24 -17.57
CA CYS A 315 -8.06 20.32 -17.26
C CYS A 315 -7.64 21.75 -16.89
N GLY A 316 -8.09 22.76 -17.65
CA GLY A 316 -7.80 24.17 -17.36
C GLY A 316 -8.41 24.65 -16.04
N GLU A 317 -9.63 24.22 -15.71
CA GLU A 317 -10.29 24.52 -14.44
C GLU A 317 -9.55 23.90 -13.25
N GLN A 318 -9.21 22.61 -13.34
CA GLN A 318 -8.46 21.91 -12.28
C GLN A 318 -7.04 22.47 -12.10
N HIS A 319 -6.40 22.86 -13.20
CA HIS A 319 -5.07 23.49 -13.17
C HIS A 319 -5.09 24.84 -12.45
N LYS A 320 -6.11 25.65 -12.70
CA LYS A 320 -6.36 26.91 -11.98
C LYS A 320 -6.69 26.66 -10.51
N ALA A 321 -7.51 25.65 -10.21
CA ALA A 321 -7.85 25.28 -8.83
C ALA A 321 -6.61 24.87 -8.01
N LEU A 322 -5.64 24.20 -8.64
CA LEU A 322 -4.35 23.87 -8.02
C LEU A 322 -3.40 25.07 -7.89
N GLY A 323 -3.73 26.25 -8.43
CA GLY A 323 -2.89 27.45 -8.36
C GLY A 323 -1.65 27.38 -9.27
N LEU A 324 -1.70 26.54 -10.32
CA LEU A 324 -0.59 26.32 -11.24
C LEU A 324 -0.60 27.33 -12.41
N PRO A 325 0.58 27.74 -12.93
CA PRO A 325 0.66 28.67 -14.05
C PRO A 325 0.17 28.03 -15.35
N VAL A 326 -0.73 28.70 -16.07
CA VAL A 326 -1.32 28.19 -17.33
C VAL A 326 -0.27 27.78 -18.38
N GLU A 327 0.93 28.36 -18.32
CA GLU A 327 2.08 28.02 -19.17
C GLU A 327 2.55 26.56 -19.05
N THR A 328 2.31 25.88 -17.92
CA THR A 328 2.79 24.51 -17.71
C THR A 328 1.84 23.47 -18.30
N LEU A 329 0.57 23.82 -18.53
CA LEU A 329 -0.42 22.96 -19.19
C LEU A 329 -0.28 23.07 -20.72
N ARG A 330 0.76 22.43 -21.27
CA ARG A 330 1.02 22.40 -22.71
C ARG A 330 0.06 21.44 -23.43
N SER A 331 -0.32 21.77 -24.66
CA SER A 331 -1.17 20.92 -25.51
C SER A 331 -0.54 19.55 -25.81
N GLU A 332 0.80 19.47 -25.81
CA GLU A 332 1.56 18.22 -25.97
C GLU A 332 1.25 17.22 -24.85
N VAL A 333 1.25 17.69 -23.59
CA VAL A 333 0.95 16.87 -22.42
C VAL A 333 -0.48 16.34 -22.49
N LEU A 334 -1.45 17.21 -22.82
CA LEU A 334 -2.85 16.81 -22.96
C LEU A 334 -3.04 15.74 -24.03
N ARG A 335 -2.37 15.90 -25.18
CA ARG A 335 -2.43 14.93 -26.27
C ARG A 335 -1.80 13.60 -25.87
N SER A 336 -0.62 13.61 -25.24
CA SER A 336 0.01 12.37 -24.79
C SER A 336 -0.84 11.68 -23.72
N PHE A 337 -1.37 12.43 -22.75
CA PHE A 337 -2.27 11.90 -21.72
C PHE A 337 -3.50 11.21 -22.31
N LEU A 338 -4.18 11.86 -23.25
CA LEU A 338 -5.36 11.29 -23.92
C LEU A 338 -5.01 10.04 -24.72
N GLN A 339 -3.90 10.05 -25.47
CA GLN A 339 -3.44 8.87 -26.21
C GLN A 339 -3.14 7.67 -25.30
N ASN A 340 -2.61 7.91 -24.10
CA ASN A 340 -2.32 6.86 -23.13
C ASN A 340 -3.59 6.27 -22.47
N ILE A 341 -4.68 7.04 -22.38
CA ILE A 341 -5.94 6.60 -21.76
C ILE A 341 -6.89 5.99 -22.77
N SER A 342 -6.97 6.55 -23.97
CA SER A 342 -7.81 6.04 -25.05
C SER A 342 -7.12 4.86 -25.76
N GLY A 343 -7.10 3.70 -25.11
CA GLY A 343 -6.73 2.45 -25.78
C GLY A 343 -7.66 2.16 -26.96
N ASP A 344 -7.17 1.42 -27.96
CA ASP A 344 -7.89 1.10 -29.19
C ASP A 344 -9.19 0.32 -28.91
N GLY A 345 -10.32 1.02 -28.91
CA GLY A 345 -11.64 0.48 -29.21
C GLY A 345 -12.44 -0.20 -28.08
N ASP A 346 -11.81 -0.69 -27.00
CA ASP A 346 -12.51 -1.53 -25.99
C ASP A 346 -12.56 -0.94 -24.57
N GLY A 347 -12.38 0.37 -24.42
CA GLY A 347 -12.53 1.05 -23.12
C GLY A 347 -11.50 0.68 -22.04
N GLY A 348 -10.55 -0.22 -22.36
CA GLY A 348 -9.40 -0.55 -21.51
C GLY A 348 -8.29 0.49 -21.66
N CYS A 349 -7.78 0.99 -20.53
CA CYS A 349 -6.53 1.74 -20.51
C CYS A 349 -5.38 0.80 -20.88
N SER A 350 -4.42 1.27 -21.67
CA SER A 350 -3.24 0.47 -22.02
C SER A 350 -2.42 0.18 -20.76
N GLU A 351 -2.29 -1.08 -20.37
CA GLU A 351 -1.44 -1.49 -19.26
C GLU A 351 -0.01 -1.70 -19.74
N VAL A 352 0.93 -0.94 -19.18
CA VAL A 352 2.35 -1.02 -19.54
C VAL A 352 3.12 -1.65 -18.40
N ALA A 353 3.68 -2.84 -18.63
CA ALA A 353 4.35 -3.63 -17.59
C ALA A 353 5.44 -2.87 -16.80
N PRO A 354 6.34 -2.07 -17.43
CA PRO A 354 7.28 -1.23 -16.68
C PRO A 354 6.64 -0.25 -15.69
N VAL A 355 5.52 0.37 -16.07
CA VAL A 355 4.80 1.34 -15.24
C VAL A 355 4.14 0.63 -14.06
N ALA A 356 3.51 -0.52 -14.33
CA ALA A 356 2.95 -1.40 -13.31
C ALA A 356 4.02 -1.87 -12.32
N ALA A 357 5.23 -2.20 -12.78
CA ALA A 357 6.33 -2.61 -11.91
C ALA A 357 6.84 -1.49 -11.00
N VAL A 358 7.00 -0.27 -11.54
CA VAL A 358 7.43 0.90 -10.75
C VAL A 358 6.38 1.27 -9.70
N LEU A 359 5.12 1.44 -10.11
CA LEU A 359 4.03 1.81 -9.20
C LEU A 359 3.72 0.70 -8.19
N GLY A 360 3.66 -0.56 -8.64
CA GLY A 360 3.38 -1.70 -7.80
C GLY A 360 4.48 -1.99 -6.78
N GLY A 361 5.75 -1.79 -7.18
CA GLY A 361 6.89 -1.83 -6.26
C GLY A 361 6.83 -0.72 -5.20
N GLN A 362 6.57 0.52 -5.63
CA GLN A 362 6.45 1.65 -4.71
C GLN A 362 5.30 1.48 -3.71
N LEU A 363 4.13 1.00 -4.17
CA LEU A 363 2.98 0.75 -3.31
C LEU A 363 3.26 -0.37 -2.30
N ALA A 364 3.76 -1.51 -2.76
CA ALA A 364 4.06 -2.63 -1.88
C ALA A 364 5.11 -2.25 -0.82
N GLN A 365 6.12 -1.45 -1.20
CA GLN A 365 7.11 -0.93 -0.26
C GLN A 365 6.49 -0.02 0.81
N ASP A 366 5.55 0.86 0.42
CA ASP A 366 4.87 1.73 1.38
C ASP A 366 3.98 0.92 2.35
N VAL A 367 3.26 -0.08 1.84
CA VAL A 367 2.47 -1.01 2.67
C VAL A 367 3.35 -1.74 3.69
N ILE A 368 4.51 -2.26 3.27
CA ILE A 368 5.47 -2.93 4.17
C ILE A 368 5.99 -1.96 5.24
N ASN A 369 6.28 -0.71 4.85
CA ASN A 369 6.72 0.34 5.77
C ASN A 369 5.66 0.69 6.82
N VAL A 370 4.40 0.78 6.40
CA VAL A 370 3.25 1.03 7.28
C VAL A 370 3.05 -0.11 8.28
N LEU A 371 3.11 -1.36 7.81
CA LEU A 371 3.04 -2.55 8.69
C LEU A 371 4.20 -2.59 9.69
N GLY A 372 5.41 -2.24 9.25
CA GLY A 372 6.60 -2.18 10.10
C GLY A 372 6.60 -1.01 11.10
N CYS A 373 5.96 0.11 10.75
CA CYS A 373 6.03 1.40 11.46
C CYS A 373 7.47 1.95 11.58
N THR A 374 8.33 1.63 10.61
CA THR A 374 9.79 1.89 10.65
C THR A 374 10.23 3.04 9.76
N GLN A 375 9.36 3.53 8.87
CA GLN A 375 9.67 4.59 7.91
C GLN A 375 8.52 5.58 7.76
N GLN A 376 8.82 6.72 7.13
CA GLN A 376 7.80 7.69 6.77
C GLN A 376 6.99 7.14 5.58
N PRO A 377 5.65 7.04 5.71
CA PRO A 377 4.80 6.64 4.61
C PRO A 377 4.64 7.75 3.56
N VAL A 378 4.09 7.37 2.40
CA VAL A 378 3.64 8.29 1.36
C VAL A 378 2.53 9.20 1.89
N GLN A 379 2.59 10.49 1.54
CA GLN A 379 1.66 11.51 2.03
C GLN A 379 1.23 12.48 0.92
N ASN A 380 0.00 12.42 0.41
CA ASN A 380 -0.88 11.26 0.36
C ASN A 380 -1.10 10.81 -1.09
N PHE A 381 -0.61 11.58 -2.07
CA PHE A 381 -0.86 11.36 -3.48
C PHE A 381 0.45 11.34 -4.26
N VAL A 382 0.67 10.33 -5.08
CA VAL A 382 1.82 10.19 -5.97
C VAL A 382 1.32 10.19 -7.39
N VAL A 383 1.97 10.97 -8.25
CA VAL A 383 1.74 10.95 -9.68
C VAL A 383 3.02 10.50 -10.35
N PHE A 384 2.93 9.42 -11.11
CA PHE A 384 4.04 8.87 -11.88
C PHE A 384 3.92 9.29 -13.34
N ASP A 385 5.02 9.84 -13.85
CA ASP A 385 5.24 10.21 -15.23
C ASP A 385 6.30 9.27 -15.84
N GLY A 386 5.87 8.32 -16.66
CA GLY A 386 6.76 7.37 -17.33
C GLY A 386 7.52 7.97 -18.52
N GLU A 387 7.13 9.14 -19.04
CA GLU A 387 7.90 9.84 -20.09
C GLU A 387 9.10 10.55 -19.47
N ALA A 388 8.89 11.22 -18.34
CA ALA A 388 9.95 11.91 -17.59
C ALA A 388 10.69 10.98 -16.61
N MET A 389 10.14 9.79 -16.33
CA MET A 389 10.58 8.89 -15.25
C MET A 389 10.60 9.56 -13.87
N GLU A 390 9.60 10.41 -13.60
CA GLU A 390 9.46 11.17 -12.36
C GLU A 390 8.24 10.71 -11.55
N ALA A 391 8.38 10.62 -10.23
CA ALA A 391 7.29 10.31 -9.30
C ALA A 391 7.11 11.47 -8.30
N GLY A 392 6.19 12.38 -8.59
CA GLY A 392 5.90 13.53 -7.74
C GLY A 392 4.97 13.17 -6.59
N VAL A 393 5.38 13.43 -5.35
CA VAL A 393 4.53 13.26 -4.14
C VAL A 393 3.89 14.59 -3.76
N TYR A 394 2.58 14.61 -3.62
CA TYR A 394 1.76 15.78 -3.32
C TYR A 394 0.87 15.49 -2.10
N ALA A 395 1.04 16.28 -1.04
CA ALA A 395 0.18 16.21 0.14
C ALA A 395 -1.11 17.03 -0.11
N LEU A 396 -2.13 16.37 -0.64
CA LEU A 396 -3.42 16.95 -0.99
C LEU A 396 -4.39 16.82 0.18
N HIS A 397 -4.59 17.92 0.91
CA HIS A 397 -5.50 17.99 2.05
C HIS A 397 -6.29 19.31 1.99
N PRO A 398 -7.53 19.35 2.50
CA PRO A 398 -8.32 20.58 2.54
C PRO A 398 -7.64 21.66 3.39
N GLU A 399 -7.81 22.92 3.00
CA GLU A 399 -7.23 24.08 3.70
C GLU A 399 -8.25 24.79 4.62
N GLY A 400 -7.76 25.65 5.52
CA GLY A 400 -8.58 26.42 6.46
C GLY A 400 -8.92 25.69 7.77
N GLU A 401 -9.68 26.36 8.64
CA GLU A 401 -10.10 25.80 9.95
C GLU A 401 -11.04 24.60 9.77
N LEU A 402 -11.99 24.70 8.83
CA LEU A 402 -12.87 23.59 8.44
C LEU A 402 -12.07 22.40 7.89
N GLY A 403 -11.07 22.64 7.03
CA GLY A 403 -10.20 21.59 6.51
C GLY A 403 -9.41 20.88 7.62
N ARG A 404 -8.89 21.65 8.59
CA ARG A 404 -8.21 21.09 9.77
C ARG A 404 -9.16 20.26 10.63
N ALA A 405 -10.39 20.71 10.83
CA ALA A 405 -11.40 19.93 11.52
C ALA A 405 -11.72 18.63 10.78
N LEU A 406 -11.82 18.63 9.45
CA LEU A 406 -12.05 17.43 8.65
C LEU A 406 -10.89 16.41 8.71
N LEU A 407 -9.65 16.88 8.87
CA LEU A 407 -8.49 16.01 9.11
C LEU A 407 -8.56 15.29 10.46
N VAL A 408 -9.21 15.90 11.46
CA VAL A 408 -9.32 15.38 12.83
C VAL A 408 -10.63 14.61 13.05
N SER A 409 -11.76 15.12 12.54
CA SER A 409 -13.10 14.55 12.75
C SER A 409 -13.36 13.30 11.91
N ALA A 410 -12.54 13.04 10.90
CA ALA A 410 -12.59 11.83 10.09
C ALA A 410 -11.86 10.64 10.76
N ALA A 411 -11.29 10.83 11.95
CA ALA A 411 -10.89 9.75 12.84
C ALA A 411 -12.09 9.38 13.73
N PRO A 412 -12.45 8.09 13.86
CA PRO A 412 -13.53 7.71 14.78
C PRO A 412 -13.14 8.12 16.20
N GLY A 413 -14.05 8.84 16.86
CA GLY A 413 -13.81 9.54 18.12
C GLY A 413 -13.17 8.64 19.17
N VAL A 414 -11.91 8.92 19.49
CA VAL A 414 -11.38 8.59 20.81
C VAL A 414 -12.13 9.51 21.76
N GLY A 415 -13.05 8.93 22.54
CA GLY A 415 -13.85 9.67 23.51
C GLY A 415 -12.93 10.53 24.37
N GLU A 416 -13.17 11.84 24.37
CA GLU A 416 -12.64 12.71 25.41
C GLU A 416 -13.24 12.23 26.74
N GLU A 417 -12.47 11.46 27.50
CA GLU A 417 -12.68 11.34 28.93
C GLU A 417 -12.56 12.74 29.52
N GLY A 418 -13.71 13.34 29.81
CA GLY A 418 -13.83 14.62 30.51
C GLY A 418 -13.25 14.52 31.91
N GLY A 419 -11.94 14.69 32.02
CA GLY A 419 -11.22 14.96 33.26
C GLY A 419 -11.49 16.40 33.72
N GLY A 420 -12.62 16.62 34.38
CA GLY A 420 -12.95 17.88 35.05
C GLY A 420 -12.87 17.76 36.57
N CYS A 421 -11.64 17.77 37.11
CA CYS A 421 -11.41 17.93 38.55
C CYS A 421 -11.50 19.41 38.97
N GLY A 422 -12.29 19.67 40.01
CA GLY A 422 -11.89 20.56 41.11
C GLY A 422 -12.18 22.06 40.98
N GLY A 423 -13.17 22.53 41.75
CA GLY A 423 -13.37 23.96 42.03
C GLY A 423 -14.36 24.17 43.18
N GLY A 424 -13.90 23.97 44.40
CA GLY A 424 -14.68 24.27 45.60
C GLY A 424 -14.64 25.75 46.00
N ARG A 425 -15.64 26.11 46.83
CA ARG A 425 -15.82 27.31 47.67
C ARG A 425 -16.58 28.49 47.06
N GLY A 426 -17.66 28.85 47.75
CA GLY A 426 -18.37 30.10 47.60
C GLY A 426 -19.72 30.08 48.32
N GLY A 427 -19.70 29.97 49.66
CA GLY A 427 -20.88 30.27 50.45
C GLY A 427 -21.05 31.79 50.60
N SER A 428 -22.27 32.28 50.42
CA SER A 428 -22.75 33.51 51.04
C SER A 428 -24.27 33.59 50.96
N CYS A 429 -24.89 33.58 52.14
CA CYS A 429 -26.06 34.35 52.58
C CYS A 429 -27.10 34.77 51.53
N SER A 430 -28.32 34.23 51.65
CA SER A 430 -29.55 34.97 51.98
C SER A 430 -30.61 33.98 52.43
#